data_AF-A0A1H0D6T0-F1
#
_entry.id   AF-A0A1H0D6T0-F1
#
_cell.length_a   1.000
_cell.length_b   1.000
_cell.length_c   1.000
_cell.angle_alpha   90.00
_cell.angle_beta   90.00
_cell.angle_gamma   90.00
#
_symmetry.space_group_name_H-M   'P 1'
#
loop_
_entity.id
_entity.type
_entity.pdbx_description
1 polymer ?
#
loop_
_entity_poly.entity_id
_entity_poly.type
_entity_poly.pdbx_seq_one_letter_code
_entity_poly.pdbx_strand_id
1 'polypeptide(L)'
;MNAADYQSFADAWESRATIRTRPRRVLENDDKLIYPLSRQPLVLSETFLRECPEQRDFALVQTLYKFINDVVIFETEIVDKTARSIAKNRFAVTFPFACRYDAMTVVVDEDYHALVAMDFMQQTVAMTGITPIELPDEIELSRAIPAAVALAPEHLRSAVELICVAIAENTVTGDVAAFAKDDTVKQSIKGLMADHLLDEGRHSGFWSRMVRIYWHTASEDDRYRIAQILPVFIAHYLTNDIQKSFDFRLIDSLQISDAARRALKSEVSGLAFPINRHHPLVANIVRFFRSSSLLDSPCVQDALSDYLV
;
A
#
# COMPACT_ATOMS: atom_id res chain seq x y z
N MET A 1 11.23 -22.47 -6.66
CA MET A 1 12.55 -21.85 -6.41
C MET A 1 12.87 -22.16 -4.97
N ASN A 2 13.94 -22.90 -4.73
CA ASN A 2 14.36 -23.19 -3.36
C ASN A 2 15.32 -22.11 -2.87
N ALA A 3 15.60 -22.08 -1.57
CA ALA A 3 16.50 -21.09 -0.97
C ALA A 3 17.90 -21.07 -1.62
N ALA A 4 18.37 -22.22 -2.12
CA ALA A 4 19.66 -22.36 -2.80
C ALA A 4 19.69 -21.71 -4.20
N ASP A 5 18.52 -21.50 -4.82
CA ASP A 5 18.41 -20.91 -6.16
C ASP A 5 18.19 -19.39 -6.10
N TYR A 6 18.17 -18.80 -4.91
CA TYR A 6 17.93 -17.37 -4.73
C TYR A 6 19.08 -16.55 -5.33
N GLN A 7 18.76 -15.72 -6.32
CA GLN A 7 19.67 -14.74 -6.88
C GLN A 7 19.41 -13.38 -6.25
N SER A 8 20.46 -12.82 -5.63
CA SER A 8 20.38 -11.50 -5.04
C SER A 8 20.27 -10.42 -6.12
N PHE A 9 19.56 -9.33 -5.79
CA PHE A 9 19.47 -8.14 -6.63
C PHE A 9 20.36 -6.99 -6.11
N ALA A 10 21.35 -7.26 -5.27
CA ALA A 10 22.25 -6.27 -4.69
C ALA A 10 22.93 -5.36 -5.75
N ASP A 11 23.53 -5.93 -6.80
CA ASP A 11 24.19 -5.14 -7.85
C ASP A 11 23.20 -4.25 -8.61
N ALA A 12 21.98 -4.77 -8.80
CA ALA A 12 20.88 -4.02 -9.39
C ALA A 12 20.43 -2.87 -8.49
N TRP A 13 20.41 -3.07 -7.17
CA TRP A 13 20.09 -2.04 -6.20
C TRP A 13 21.16 -0.95 -6.15
N GLU A 14 22.45 -1.34 -6.06
CA GLU A 14 23.60 -0.42 -6.07
C GLU A 14 23.55 0.56 -7.26
N SER A 15 23.15 0.06 -8.44
CA SER A 15 23.13 0.81 -9.69
C SER A 15 21.83 1.56 -9.98
N ARG A 16 20.71 1.21 -9.33
CA ARG A 16 19.38 1.71 -9.72
C ARG A 16 18.50 2.26 -8.60
N ALA A 17 18.82 2.02 -7.34
CA ALA A 17 18.00 2.49 -6.22
C ALA A 17 17.78 4.00 -6.29
N THR A 18 16.54 4.45 -6.02
CA THR A 18 16.18 5.87 -6.12
C THR A 18 17.03 6.71 -5.19
N ILE A 19 17.24 6.26 -3.95
CA ILE A 19 18.09 6.93 -2.95
C ILE A 19 19.51 7.23 -3.46
N ARG A 20 20.01 6.45 -4.43
CA ARG A 20 21.36 6.59 -4.98
C ARG A 20 21.41 7.35 -6.30
N THR A 21 20.32 7.30 -7.08
CA THR A 21 20.35 7.69 -8.50
C THR A 21 19.41 8.82 -8.87
N ARG A 22 18.52 9.24 -7.97
CA ARG A 22 17.55 10.31 -8.25
C ARG A 22 17.84 11.54 -7.40
N PRO A 23 17.81 12.74 -8.00
CA PRO A 23 17.93 13.96 -7.22
C PRO A 23 16.67 14.18 -6.37
N ARG A 24 16.81 14.94 -5.28
CA ARG A 24 15.66 15.45 -4.53
C ARG A 24 14.70 16.16 -5.49
N ARG A 25 13.43 15.78 -5.45
CA ARG A 25 12.38 16.43 -6.24
C ARG A 25 11.86 17.67 -5.53
N VAL A 26 11.57 18.70 -6.31
CA VAL A 26 11.01 19.96 -5.83
C VAL A 26 9.61 20.11 -6.40
N LEU A 27 8.65 20.37 -5.52
CA LEU A 27 7.27 20.66 -5.87
C LEU A 27 7.20 21.97 -6.64
N GLU A 28 6.74 21.91 -7.87
CA GLU A 28 6.53 23.08 -8.72
C GLU A 28 5.23 23.81 -8.37
N ASN A 29 5.26 25.14 -8.53
CA ASN A 29 4.11 26.01 -8.36
C ASN A 29 3.51 26.36 -9.74
N ASP A 30 2.76 25.42 -10.30
CA ASP A 30 1.96 25.58 -11.52
C ASP A 30 0.47 25.33 -11.24
N ASP A 31 -0.38 25.41 -12.28
CA ASP A 31 -1.83 25.23 -12.16
C ASP A 31 -2.29 23.75 -12.20
N LYS A 32 -1.35 22.79 -12.25
CA LYS A 32 -1.70 21.37 -12.24
C LYS A 32 -2.17 20.91 -10.87
N LEU A 33 -2.99 19.85 -10.86
CA LEU A 33 -3.55 19.30 -9.63
C LEU A 33 -2.45 18.70 -8.74
N ILE A 34 -2.58 18.90 -7.43
CA ILE A 34 -1.68 18.30 -6.44
C ILE A 34 -1.95 16.80 -6.24
N TYR A 35 -3.18 16.37 -6.53
CA TYR A 35 -3.64 15.00 -6.37
C TYR A 35 -4.66 14.62 -7.45
N PRO A 36 -4.72 13.36 -7.93
CA PRO A 36 -5.63 12.96 -8.98
C PRO A 36 -7.11 13.03 -8.57
N LEU A 37 -7.97 13.59 -9.43
CA LEU A 37 -9.42 13.60 -9.19
C LEU A 37 -10.00 12.19 -9.09
N SER A 38 -9.50 11.27 -9.92
CA SER A 38 -9.94 9.87 -9.96
C SER A 38 -9.73 9.12 -8.64
N ARG A 39 -8.88 9.64 -7.76
CA ARG A 39 -8.53 9.07 -6.45
C ARG A 39 -9.14 9.84 -5.27
N GLN A 40 -9.99 10.83 -5.54
CA GLN A 40 -10.77 11.51 -4.52
C GLN A 40 -12.23 11.63 -4.98
N PRO A 41 -13.05 10.56 -4.80
CA PRO A 41 -14.44 10.55 -5.26
C PRO A 41 -15.30 11.67 -4.68
N LEU A 42 -14.97 12.20 -3.49
CA LEU A 42 -15.70 13.28 -2.85
C LEU A 42 -15.79 14.52 -3.76
N VAL A 43 -14.69 14.91 -4.40
CA VAL A 43 -14.67 16.13 -5.25
C VAL A 43 -15.38 15.94 -6.60
N LEU A 44 -15.78 14.70 -6.91
CA LEU A 44 -16.53 14.34 -8.11
C LEU A 44 -18.03 14.13 -7.83
N SER A 45 -18.45 14.23 -6.56
CA SER A 45 -19.83 14.00 -6.17
C SER A 45 -20.75 15.15 -6.64
N GLU A 46 -22.02 14.85 -6.90
CA GLU A 46 -22.98 15.84 -7.38
C GLU A 46 -23.13 16.99 -6.37
N THR A 47 -23.24 16.64 -5.08
CA THR A 47 -23.34 17.65 -4.02
C THR A 47 -22.07 18.50 -3.94
N PHE A 48 -20.87 17.93 -4.09
CA PHE A 48 -19.64 18.72 -4.02
C PHE A 48 -19.57 19.74 -5.16
N LEU A 49 -19.81 19.27 -6.40
CA LEU A 49 -19.77 20.10 -7.60
C LEU A 49 -20.80 21.23 -7.58
N ARG A 50 -21.96 21.00 -6.94
CA ARG A 50 -23.02 22.00 -6.83
C ARG A 50 -22.79 22.99 -5.69
N GLU A 51 -22.38 22.50 -4.52
CA GLU A 51 -22.42 23.29 -3.27
C GLU A 51 -21.07 23.93 -2.91
N CYS A 52 -19.94 23.36 -3.35
CA CYS A 52 -18.61 23.85 -2.95
C CYS A 52 -17.47 23.53 -3.95
N PRO A 53 -17.65 23.71 -5.27
CA PRO A 53 -16.61 23.40 -6.26
C PRO A 53 -15.31 24.20 -6.03
N GLU A 54 -15.38 25.36 -5.39
CA GLU A 54 -14.22 26.19 -5.03
C GLU A 54 -13.32 25.55 -3.97
N GLN A 55 -13.79 24.57 -3.21
CA GLN A 55 -13.01 23.87 -2.18
C GLN A 55 -12.29 22.62 -2.69
N ARG A 56 -12.35 22.35 -4.01
CA ARG A 56 -11.69 21.20 -4.64
C ARG A 56 -10.21 21.12 -4.27
N ASP A 57 -9.47 22.20 -4.42
CA ASP A 57 -8.02 22.16 -4.23
C ASP A 57 -7.64 21.94 -2.76
N PHE A 58 -8.43 22.49 -1.83
CA PHE A 58 -8.29 22.16 -0.41
C PHE A 58 -8.51 20.67 -0.16
N ALA A 59 -9.58 20.08 -0.70
CA ALA A 59 -9.84 18.65 -0.56
C ALA A 59 -8.73 17.78 -1.17
N LEU A 60 -8.20 18.15 -2.33
CA LEU A 60 -7.09 17.44 -2.96
C LEU A 60 -5.79 17.54 -2.16
N VAL A 61 -5.47 18.72 -1.59
CA VAL A 61 -4.31 18.90 -0.69
C VAL A 61 -4.45 18.03 0.55
N GLN A 62 -5.62 18.02 1.21
CA GLN A 62 -5.85 17.16 2.37
C GLN A 62 -5.74 15.67 2.01
N THR A 63 -6.22 15.29 0.82
CA THR A 63 -6.10 13.91 0.34
C THR A 63 -4.64 13.51 0.09
N LEU A 64 -3.82 14.42 -0.45
CA LEU A 64 -2.38 14.20 -0.57
C LEU A 64 -1.74 13.97 0.81
N TYR A 65 -2.10 14.77 1.82
CA TYR A 65 -1.55 14.60 3.17
C TYR A 65 -1.90 13.25 3.77
N LYS A 66 -3.15 12.81 3.62
CA LYS A 66 -3.56 11.46 4.04
C LYS A 66 -2.81 10.38 3.27
N PHE A 67 -2.66 10.52 1.95
CA PHE A 67 -1.89 9.58 1.14
C PHE A 67 -0.42 9.48 1.59
N ILE A 68 0.24 10.61 1.84
CA ILE A 68 1.61 10.64 2.36
C ILE A 68 1.69 9.94 3.71
N ASN A 69 0.74 10.21 4.60
CA ASN A 69 0.68 9.57 5.91
C ASN A 69 0.52 8.04 5.81
N ASP A 70 -0.37 7.58 4.92
CA ASP A 70 -0.53 6.14 4.66
C ASP A 70 0.77 5.51 4.15
N VAL A 71 1.48 6.17 3.22
CA VAL A 71 2.78 5.72 2.73
C VAL A 71 3.76 5.61 3.89
N VAL A 72 3.90 6.65 4.71
CA VAL A 72 4.84 6.63 5.85
C VAL A 72 4.53 5.49 6.82
N ILE A 73 3.27 5.25 7.17
CA ILE A 73 2.86 4.12 8.04
C ILE A 73 3.17 2.79 7.36
N PHE A 74 2.80 2.64 6.09
CA PHE A 74 3.01 1.41 5.33
C PHE A 74 4.50 1.05 5.26
N GLU A 75 5.33 1.99 4.81
CA GLU A 75 6.76 1.77 4.63
C GLU A 75 7.46 1.48 5.95
N THR A 76 7.22 2.28 6.99
CA THR A 76 8.02 2.24 8.22
C THR A 76 7.51 1.24 9.26
N GLU A 77 6.20 1.03 9.36
CA GLU A 77 5.62 0.22 10.43
C GLU A 77 5.26 -1.20 10.00
N ILE A 78 5.11 -1.43 8.70
CA ILE A 78 4.66 -2.71 8.14
C ILE A 78 5.76 -3.39 7.34
N VAL A 79 6.21 -2.74 6.25
CA VAL A 79 7.18 -3.32 5.32
C VAL A 79 8.56 -3.37 5.96
N ASP A 80 9.08 -2.22 6.40
CA ASP A 80 10.39 -2.12 7.05
C ASP A 80 10.46 -3.04 8.28
N LYS A 81 9.46 -3.02 9.15
CA LYS A 81 9.42 -3.89 10.34
C LYS A 81 9.69 -5.36 9.99
N THR A 82 9.04 -5.87 8.94
CA THR A 82 9.19 -7.27 8.51
C THR A 82 10.54 -7.49 7.83
N ALA A 83 10.91 -6.62 6.88
CA ALA A 83 12.18 -6.70 6.16
C ALA A 83 13.39 -6.62 7.10
N ARG A 84 13.36 -5.70 8.07
CA ARG A 84 14.38 -5.52 9.10
C ARG A 84 14.50 -6.73 10.02
N SER A 85 13.40 -7.39 10.34
CA SER A 85 13.40 -8.65 11.10
C SER A 85 14.09 -9.78 10.32
N ILE A 86 13.79 -9.90 9.02
CA ILE A 86 14.45 -10.85 8.11
C ILE A 86 15.95 -10.54 8.02
N ALA A 87 16.32 -9.30 7.71
CA ALA A 87 17.71 -8.88 7.54
C ALA A 87 18.58 -9.21 8.76
N LYS A 88 18.04 -8.94 9.96
CA LYS A 88 18.70 -9.17 11.24
C LYS A 88 18.65 -10.62 11.72
N ASN A 89 18.09 -11.53 10.94
CA ASN A 89 17.90 -12.94 11.30
C ASN A 89 17.09 -13.12 12.60
N ARG A 90 16.09 -12.26 12.81
CA ARG A 90 15.17 -12.30 13.95
C ARG A 90 13.78 -12.79 13.56
N PHE A 91 13.57 -13.03 12.27
CA PHE A 91 12.35 -13.63 11.73
C PHE A 91 12.35 -15.13 11.98
N ALA A 92 11.19 -15.72 12.31
CA ALA A 92 11.12 -17.15 12.65
C ALA A 92 11.43 -18.05 11.44
N VAL A 93 11.08 -17.62 10.23
CA VAL A 93 11.51 -18.27 9.00
C VAL A 93 12.96 -17.88 8.72
N THR A 94 13.86 -18.87 8.69
CA THR A 94 15.28 -18.64 8.42
C THR A 94 15.53 -18.51 6.92
N PHE A 95 16.09 -17.37 6.51
CA PHE A 95 16.47 -17.11 5.12
C PHE A 95 18.00 -17.10 4.95
N PRO A 96 18.53 -17.53 3.79
CA PRO A 96 19.95 -17.40 3.46
C PRO A 96 20.45 -15.96 3.55
N PHE A 97 21.76 -15.78 3.75
CA PHE A 97 22.35 -14.45 3.89
C PHE A 97 22.08 -13.53 2.69
N ALA A 98 22.07 -14.05 1.46
CA ALA A 98 21.75 -13.27 0.27
C ALA A 98 20.34 -12.63 0.34
N CYS A 99 19.34 -13.37 0.82
CA CYS A 99 17.99 -12.85 1.03
C CYS A 99 17.95 -11.80 2.14
N ARG A 100 18.74 -12.01 3.20
CA ARG A 100 18.84 -11.08 4.34
C ARG A 100 19.53 -9.78 3.96
N TYR A 101 20.53 -9.85 3.08
CA TYR A 101 21.20 -8.68 2.52
C TYR A 101 20.21 -7.86 1.69
N ASP A 102 19.49 -8.53 0.78
CA ASP A 102 18.45 -7.89 -0.03
C ASP A 102 17.31 -7.31 0.82
N ALA A 103 16.92 -8.00 1.91
CA ALA A 103 15.96 -7.45 2.87
C ALA A 103 16.47 -6.14 3.49
N MET A 104 17.78 -6.01 3.75
CA MET A 104 18.35 -4.75 4.24
C MET A 104 18.34 -3.65 3.18
N THR A 105 18.44 -4.00 1.89
CA THR A 105 18.29 -2.98 0.84
C THR A 105 16.84 -2.47 0.75
N VAL A 106 15.85 -3.36 0.93
CA VAL A 106 14.43 -2.96 1.03
C VAL A 106 14.21 -1.99 2.18
N VAL A 107 14.73 -2.30 3.38
CA VAL A 107 14.69 -1.40 4.55
C VAL A 107 15.19 0.02 4.22
N VAL A 108 16.32 0.12 3.50
CA VAL A 108 16.90 1.42 3.12
C VAL A 108 16.02 2.16 2.13
N ASP A 109 15.45 1.46 1.15
CA ASP A 109 14.54 2.04 0.15
C ASP A 109 13.24 2.53 0.84
N GLU A 110 12.64 1.75 1.75
CA GLU A 110 11.40 2.14 2.45
C GLU A 110 11.59 3.34 3.39
N ASP A 111 12.67 3.36 4.18
CA ASP A 111 13.01 4.52 5.02
C ASP A 111 13.19 5.79 4.14
N TYR A 112 13.71 5.64 2.91
CA TYR A 112 13.86 6.73 1.96
C TYR A 112 12.54 7.14 1.31
N HIS A 113 11.68 6.20 0.93
CA HIS A 113 10.34 6.48 0.41
C HIS A 113 9.53 7.31 1.40
N ALA A 114 9.54 6.93 2.68
CA ALA A 114 8.91 7.68 3.76
C ALA A 114 9.51 9.09 3.91
N LEU A 115 10.85 9.22 3.87
CA LEU A 115 11.53 10.52 3.94
C LEU A 115 11.10 11.45 2.81
N VAL A 116 11.07 10.97 1.56
CA VAL A 116 10.70 11.79 0.41
C VAL A 116 9.21 12.17 0.46
N ALA A 117 8.34 11.26 0.91
CA ALA A 117 6.92 11.56 1.10
C ALA A 117 6.72 12.68 2.14
N MET A 118 7.42 12.62 3.28
CA MET A 118 7.40 13.68 4.29
C MET A 118 7.96 15.01 3.77
N ASP A 119 9.02 14.98 2.95
CA ASP A 119 9.56 16.17 2.30
C ASP A 119 8.52 16.84 1.39
N PHE A 120 7.75 16.07 0.62
CA PHE A 120 6.65 16.61 -0.19
C PHE A 120 5.51 17.22 0.65
N MET A 121 5.21 16.65 1.81
CA MET A 121 4.25 17.26 2.73
C MET A 121 4.73 18.65 3.17
N GLN A 122 6.00 18.77 3.58
CA GLN A 122 6.58 20.07 3.98
C GLN A 122 6.54 21.09 2.84
N GLN A 123 6.93 20.67 1.63
CA GLN A 123 6.89 21.53 0.45
C GLN A 123 5.47 21.98 0.10
N THR A 124 4.48 21.08 0.22
CA THR A 124 3.07 21.39 -0.06
C THR A 124 2.51 22.38 0.96
N VAL A 125 2.82 22.22 2.25
CA VAL A 125 2.44 23.19 3.30
C VAL A 125 3.06 24.55 3.02
N ALA A 126 4.37 24.59 2.70
CA ALA A 126 5.06 25.84 2.40
C ALA A 126 4.50 26.56 1.15
N MET A 127 4.13 25.81 0.12
CA MET A 127 3.59 26.34 -1.12
C MET A 127 2.14 26.83 -0.99
N THR A 128 1.30 26.08 -0.29
CA THR A 128 -0.16 26.34 -0.25
C THR A 128 -0.61 27.13 0.97
N GLY A 129 0.16 27.11 2.06
CA GLY A 129 -0.25 27.61 3.36
C GLY A 129 -1.32 26.76 4.06
N ILE A 130 -1.74 25.64 3.47
CA ILE A 130 -2.77 24.74 4.00
C ILE A 130 -2.09 23.69 4.87
N THR A 131 -2.45 23.64 6.15
CA THR A 131 -1.97 22.60 7.07
C THR A 131 -2.86 21.35 7.03
N PRO A 132 -2.34 20.15 7.33
CA PRO A 132 -3.16 18.95 7.43
C PRO A 132 -4.26 19.08 8.50
N ILE A 133 -5.44 18.54 8.20
CA ILE A 133 -6.42 18.16 9.22
C ILE A 133 -5.90 16.93 9.99
N GLU A 134 -6.63 16.48 11.01
CA GLU A 134 -6.29 15.27 11.75
C GLU A 134 -6.19 14.04 10.83
N LEU A 135 -4.96 13.52 10.72
CA LEU A 135 -4.60 12.36 9.92
C LEU A 135 -4.82 11.08 10.73
N PRO A 136 -5.15 9.94 10.08
CA PRO A 136 -5.25 8.66 10.78
C PRO A 136 -3.90 8.20 11.36
N ASP A 137 -3.90 7.56 12.52
CA ASP A 137 -2.71 6.93 13.11
C ASP A 137 -2.44 5.51 12.57
N GLU A 138 -3.32 5.00 11.72
CA GLU A 138 -3.26 3.64 11.18
C GLU A 138 -3.84 3.54 9.76
N ILE A 139 -3.50 2.46 9.06
CA ILE A 139 -4.06 2.08 7.76
C ILE A 139 -4.75 0.71 7.85
N GLU A 140 -5.48 0.29 6.81
CA GLU A 140 -6.26 -0.96 6.90
C GLU A 140 -5.37 -2.19 7.14
N LEU A 141 -4.13 -2.16 6.66
CA LEU A 141 -3.13 -3.20 6.93
C LEU A 141 -2.72 -3.27 8.41
N SER A 142 -2.70 -2.15 9.12
CA SER A 142 -2.44 -2.09 10.57
C SER A 142 -3.48 -2.89 11.36
N ARG A 143 -4.68 -3.11 10.80
CA ARG A 143 -5.75 -3.95 11.37
C ARG A 143 -5.76 -5.36 10.77
N ALA A 144 -5.62 -5.47 9.46
CA ALA A 144 -5.74 -6.73 8.72
C ALA A 144 -4.63 -7.73 9.05
N ILE A 145 -3.38 -7.28 9.16
CA ILE A 145 -2.25 -8.17 9.46
C ILE A 145 -2.38 -8.78 10.87
N PRO A 146 -2.58 -7.99 11.95
CA PRO A 146 -2.79 -8.56 13.28
C PRO A 146 -3.99 -9.50 13.36
N ALA A 147 -5.10 -9.18 12.67
CA ALA A 147 -6.28 -10.04 12.62
C ALA A 147 -5.95 -11.41 12.00
N ALA A 148 -5.20 -11.44 10.90
CA ALA A 148 -4.76 -12.68 10.25
C ALA A 148 -3.77 -13.47 11.12
N VAL A 149 -2.77 -12.78 11.69
CA VAL A 149 -1.75 -13.41 12.55
C VAL A 149 -2.36 -13.99 13.83
N ALA A 150 -3.40 -13.38 14.39
CA ALA A 150 -4.08 -13.87 15.58
C ALA A 150 -4.77 -15.23 15.37
N LEU A 151 -5.17 -15.55 14.13
CA LEU A 151 -5.75 -16.84 13.76
C LEU A 151 -4.70 -17.95 13.58
N ALA A 152 -3.43 -17.57 13.43
CA ALA A 152 -2.35 -18.50 13.16
C ALA A 152 -1.86 -19.18 14.46
N PRO A 153 -1.61 -20.51 14.41
CA PRO A 153 -0.78 -21.17 15.42
C PRO A 153 0.56 -20.45 15.59
N GLU A 154 1.15 -20.51 16.78
CA GLU A 154 2.36 -19.76 17.11
C GLU A 154 3.51 -19.96 16.11
N HIS A 155 3.73 -21.19 15.65
CA HIS A 155 4.79 -21.51 14.69
C HIS A 155 4.54 -20.97 13.26
N LEU A 156 3.30 -20.54 12.95
CA LEU A 156 2.92 -19.98 11.65
C LEU A 156 2.75 -18.47 11.64
N ARG A 157 2.81 -17.80 12.80
CA ARG A 157 2.57 -16.35 12.89
C ARG A 157 3.46 -15.53 11.96
N SER A 158 4.78 -15.79 11.96
CA SER A 158 5.70 -15.11 11.04
C SER A 158 5.46 -15.48 9.58
N ALA A 159 5.04 -16.71 9.28
CA ALA A 159 4.73 -17.08 7.90
C ALA A 159 3.49 -16.35 7.38
N VAL A 160 2.46 -16.21 8.22
CA VAL A 160 1.26 -15.43 7.89
C VAL A 160 1.62 -13.96 7.72
N GLU A 161 2.39 -13.36 8.64
CA GLU A 161 2.89 -11.99 8.51
C GLU A 161 3.65 -11.78 7.19
N LEU A 162 4.58 -12.67 6.85
CA LEU A 162 5.33 -12.64 5.59
C LEU A 162 4.41 -12.60 4.37
N ILE A 163 3.40 -13.48 4.33
CA ILE A 163 2.48 -13.58 3.20
C ILE A 163 1.60 -12.35 3.12
N CYS A 164 1.07 -11.85 4.25
CA CYS A 164 0.24 -10.66 4.28
C CYS A 164 1.00 -9.40 3.81
N VAL A 165 2.24 -9.21 4.29
CA VAL A 165 3.10 -8.10 3.84
C VAL A 165 3.43 -8.24 2.36
N ALA A 166 3.77 -9.44 1.91
CA ALA A 166 4.06 -9.69 0.49
C ALA A 166 2.85 -9.41 -0.43
N ILE A 167 1.62 -9.73 0.02
CA ILE A 167 0.39 -9.36 -0.69
C ILE A 167 0.30 -7.83 -0.79
N ALA A 168 0.44 -7.13 0.35
CA ALA A 168 0.31 -5.68 0.44
C ALA A 168 1.28 -4.94 -0.49
N GLU A 169 2.55 -5.34 -0.47
CA GLU A 169 3.63 -4.81 -1.32
C GLU A 169 3.30 -4.95 -2.81
N ASN A 170 2.80 -6.12 -3.22
CA ASN A 170 2.44 -6.38 -4.62
C ASN A 170 1.17 -5.64 -5.05
N THR A 171 0.24 -5.37 -4.13
CA THR A 171 -0.94 -4.54 -4.41
C THR A 171 -0.58 -3.06 -4.54
N VAL A 172 0.23 -2.53 -3.62
CA VAL A 172 0.67 -1.11 -3.61
C VAL A 172 1.50 -0.80 -4.85
N THR A 173 2.42 -1.70 -5.25
CA THR A 173 3.18 -1.55 -6.51
C THR A 173 2.26 -1.27 -7.70
N GLY A 174 1.12 -1.96 -7.78
CA GLY A 174 0.13 -1.76 -8.83
C GLY A 174 -0.57 -0.40 -8.77
N ASP A 175 -0.87 0.06 -7.56
CA ASP A 175 -1.51 1.36 -7.33
C ASP A 175 -0.58 2.53 -7.60
N VAL A 176 0.68 2.45 -7.16
CA VAL A 176 1.72 3.44 -7.47
C VAL A 176 1.94 3.50 -8.98
N ALA A 177 1.95 2.36 -9.67
CA ALA A 177 2.05 2.31 -11.13
C ALA A 177 0.89 3.01 -11.85
N ALA A 178 -0.33 2.91 -11.30
CA ALA A 178 -1.48 3.63 -11.84
C ALA A 178 -1.39 5.13 -11.57
N PHE A 179 -0.89 5.55 -10.39
CA PHE A 179 -0.66 6.96 -10.07
C PHE A 179 0.43 7.55 -10.97
N ALA A 180 1.57 6.89 -11.13
CA ALA A 180 2.70 7.35 -11.94
C ALA A 180 2.36 7.60 -13.43
N LYS A 181 1.21 7.11 -13.92
CA LYS A 181 0.70 7.32 -15.28
C LYS A 181 -0.28 8.49 -15.40
N ASP A 182 -0.69 9.10 -14.29
CA ASP A 182 -1.65 10.20 -14.29
C ASP A 182 -0.99 11.49 -14.78
N ASP A 183 -1.49 12.03 -15.89
CA ASP A 183 -0.98 13.26 -16.51
C ASP A 183 -1.70 14.54 -16.03
N THR A 184 -2.72 14.40 -15.18
CA THR A 184 -3.52 15.52 -14.65
C THR A 184 -2.85 16.21 -13.47
N VAL A 185 -1.87 15.56 -12.85
CA VAL A 185 -1.16 16.06 -11.68
C VAL A 185 0.17 16.74 -12.01
N LYS A 186 0.67 17.49 -11.02
CA LYS A 186 2.02 18.05 -10.99
C LYS A 186 3.07 17.01 -11.40
N GLN A 187 4.01 17.41 -12.26
CA GLN A 187 5.12 16.60 -12.71
C GLN A 187 6.04 16.15 -11.59
N SER A 188 6.25 16.95 -10.54
CA SER A 188 7.01 16.49 -9.37
C SER A 188 6.32 15.34 -8.65
N ILE A 189 4.99 15.39 -8.47
CA ILE A 189 4.18 14.33 -7.85
C ILE A 189 4.20 13.07 -8.72
N LYS A 190 3.97 13.22 -10.03
CA LYS A 190 4.08 12.10 -10.98
C LYS A 190 5.48 11.48 -10.94
N GLY A 191 6.50 12.33 -10.91
CA GLY A 191 7.89 11.92 -10.85
C GLY A 191 8.25 11.21 -9.55
N LEU A 192 7.69 11.65 -8.41
CA LEU A 192 7.84 11.00 -7.11
C LEU A 192 7.30 9.57 -7.17
N MET A 193 6.08 9.39 -7.69
CA MET A 193 5.46 8.08 -7.85
C MET A 193 6.23 7.19 -8.84
N ALA A 194 6.76 7.77 -9.91
CA ALA A 194 7.59 7.04 -10.86
C ALA A 194 8.92 6.56 -10.26
N ASP A 195 9.53 7.36 -9.38
CA ASP A 195 10.75 7.00 -8.66
C ASP A 195 10.48 5.87 -7.67
N HIS A 196 9.46 6.02 -6.82
CA HIS A 196 9.01 4.98 -5.88
C HIS A 196 8.74 3.66 -6.62
N LEU A 197 8.01 3.72 -7.74
CA LEU A 197 7.70 2.53 -8.55
C LEU A 197 8.94 1.74 -9.05
N LEU A 198 10.06 2.42 -9.33
CA LEU A 198 11.28 1.75 -9.79
C LEU A 198 11.86 0.81 -8.72
N ASP A 199 11.66 1.16 -7.46
CA ASP A 199 12.12 0.41 -6.30
C ASP A 199 11.10 -0.68 -5.96
N GLU A 200 9.80 -0.35 -5.96
CA GLU A 200 8.70 -1.31 -5.77
C GLU A 200 8.69 -2.46 -6.78
N GLY A 201 9.11 -2.20 -8.03
CA GLY A 201 9.28 -3.25 -9.03
C GLY A 201 10.30 -4.34 -8.60
N ARG A 202 11.29 -3.99 -7.79
CA ARG A 202 12.25 -4.94 -7.21
C ARG A 202 11.69 -5.58 -5.94
N HIS A 203 11.01 -4.79 -5.09
CA HIS A 203 10.44 -5.24 -3.82
C HIS A 203 9.35 -6.30 -4.03
N SER A 204 8.41 -6.04 -4.93
CA SER A 204 7.38 -7.01 -5.34
C SER A 204 7.96 -8.39 -5.74
N GLY A 205 9.06 -8.37 -6.51
CA GLY A 205 9.82 -9.57 -6.88
C GLY A 205 10.53 -10.23 -5.71
N PHE A 206 11.14 -9.45 -4.81
CA PHE A 206 11.76 -9.93 -3.58
C PHE A 206 10.76 -10.68 -2.69
N TRP A 207 9.64 -10.04 -2.36
CA TRP A 207 8.61 -10.62 -1.50
C TRP A 207 7.99 -11.88 -2.10
N SER A 208 7.74 -11.88 -3.40
CA SER A 208 7.26 -13.07 -4.13
C SER A 208 8.23 -14.25 -4.00
N ARG A 209 9.54 -14.00 -4.09
CA ARG A 209 10.57 -15.03 -3.90
C ARG A 209 10.66 -15.50 -2.45
N MET A 210 10.54 -14.60 -1.47
CA MET A 210 10.56 -14.97 -0.04
C MET A 210 9.40 -15.89 0.31
N VAL A 211 8.19 -15.54 -0.12
CA VAL A 211 7.01 -16.39 0.08
C VAL A 211 7.17 -17.72 -0.62
N ARG A 212 7.68 -17.73 -1.86
CA ARG A 212 7.91 -18.99 -2.59
C ARG A 212 8.91 -19.91 -1.89
N ILE A 213 10.00 -19.36 -1.35
CA ILE A 213 11.00 -20.13 -0.57
C ILE A 213 10.33 -20.75 0.66
N TYR A 214 9.58 -19.98 1.44
CA TYR A 214 8.84 -20.49 2.59
C TYR A 214 7.84 -21.59 2.15
N TRP A 215 7.00 -21.27 1.17
CA TRP A 215 5.87 -22.12 0.77
C TRP A 215 6.32 -23.50 0.28
N HIS A 216 7.42 -23.59 -0.46
CA HIS A 216 7.98 -24.87 -0.92
C HIS A 216 8.46 -25.78 0.22
N THR A 217 8.80 -25.21 1.38
CA THR A 217 9.25 -25.96 2.56
C THR A 217 8.14 -26.23 3.58
N ALA A 218 7.01 -25.51 3.48
CA ALA A 218 5.87 -25.68 4.37
C ALA A 218 5.23 -27.08 4.21
N SER A 219 4.84 -27.68 5.34
CA SER A 219 4.09 -28.94 5.34
C SER A 219 2.69 -28.75 4.74
N GLU A 220 2.05 -29.84 4.31
CA GLU A 220 0.67 -29.77 3.79
C GLU A 220 -0.32 -29.21 4.83
N ASP A 221 -0.15 -29.57 6.11
CA ASP A 221 -0.96 -29.04 7.22
C ASP A 221 -0.76 -27.53 7.40
N ASP A 222 0.49 -27.05 7.36
CA ASP A 222 0.78 -25.61 7.46
C ASP A 222 0.19 -24.84 6.28
N ARG A 223 0.33 -25.36 5.06
CA ARG A 223 -0.26 -24.76 3.86
C ARG A 223 -1.78 -24.67 3.98
N TYR A 224 -2.43 -25.74 4.44
CA TYR A 224 -3.87 -25.77 4.64
C TYR A 224 -4.32 -24.72 5.68
N ARG A 225 -3.64 -24.65 6.83
CA ARG A 225 -3.96 -23.66 7.88
C ARG A 225 -3.81 -22.23 7.39
N ILE A 226 -2.71 -21.92 6.70
CA ILE A 226 -2.48 -20.58 6.13
C ILE A 226 -3.55 -20.25 5.11
N ALA A 227 -3.91 -21.18 4.22
CA ALA A 227 -4.92 -20.96 3.19
C ALA A 227 -6.27 -20.53 3.79
N GLN A 228 -6.69 -21.11 4.91
CA GLN A 228 -7.94 -20.74 5.60
C GLN A 228 -7.92 -19.33 6.22
N ILE A 229 -6.74 -18.76 6.46
CA ILE A 229 -6.57 -17.42 7.06
C ILE A 229 -6.63 -16.32 5.98
N LEU A 230 -6.19 -16.61 4.76
CA LEU A 230 -6.08 -15.61 3.68
C LEU A 230 -7.39 -14.87 3.37
N PRO A 231 -8.57 -15.51 3.32
CA PRO A 231 -9.83 -14.79 3.10
C PRO A 231 -10.12 -13.74 4.17
N VAL A 232 -9.80 -14.03 5.43
CA VAL A 232 -9.98 -13.09 6.55
C VAL A 232 -9.06 -11.88 6.36
N PHE A 233 -7.79 -12.11 6.02
CA PHE A 233 -6.86 -11.03 5.72
C PHE A 233 -7.40 -10.13 4.58
N ILE A 234 -7.82 -10.72 3.46
CA ILE A 234 -8.33 -9.98 2.30
C ILE A 234 -9.58 -9.17 2.67
N ALA A 235 -10.50 -9.77 3.42
CA ALA A 235 -11.74 -9.12 3.84
C ALA A 235 -11.48 -7.88 4.72
N HIS A 236 -10.48 -7.93 5.61
CA HIS A 236 -10.09 -6.76 6.42
C HIS A 236 -9.25 -5.75 5.62
N TYR A 237 -8.31 -6.23 4.81
CA TYR A 237 -7.41 -5.37 4.05
C TYR A 237 -8.15 -4.50 3.03
N LEU A 238 -9.15 -5.07 2.35
CA LEU A 238 -9.88 -4.38 1.28
C LEU A 238 -11.08 -3.56 1.78
N THR A 239 -11.18 -3.33 3.10
CA THR A 239 -12.14 -2.35 3.64
C THR A 239 -11.70 -0.92 3.30
N ASN A 240 -12.56 0.05 3.58
CA ASN A 240 -12.29 1.47 3.39
C ASN A 240 -12.74 2.31 4.60
N ASP A 241 -12.84 1.70 5.77
CA ASP A 241 -13.40 2.34 6.97
C ASP A 241 -12.55 3.53 7.43
N ILE A 242 -11.22 3.42 7.34
CA ILE A 242 -10.29 4.50 7.67
C ILE A 242 -10.40 5.63 6.65
N GLN A 243 -10.49 5.30 5.36
CA GLN A 243 -10.68 6.29 4.30
C GLN A 243 -12.01 7.04 4.50
N LYS A 244 -13.10 6.31 4.75
CA LYS A 244 -14.42 6.89 5.01
C LYS A 244 -14.42 7.79 6.24
N SER A 245 -13.73 7.39 7.30
CA SER A 245 -13.56 8.20 8.51
C SER A 245 -12.82 9.51 8.21
N PHE A 246 -11.75 9.43 7.40
CA PHE A 246 -11.02 10.62 6.94
C PHE A 246 -11.90 11.52 6.06
N ASP A 247 -12.66 10.96 5.11
CA ASP A 247 -13.56 11.75 4.25
C ASP A 247 -14.62 12.49 5.07
N PHE A 248 -15.11 11.91 6.18
CA PHE A 248 -16.01 12.61 7.09
C PHE A 248 -15.32 13.78 7.80
N ARG A 249 -14.08 13.61 8.28
CA ARG A 249 -13.29 14.72 8.85
C ARG A 249 -13.01 15.81 7.82
N LEU A 250 -12.70 15.41 6.58
CA LEU A 250 -12.51 16.33 5.46
C LEU A 250 -13.79 17.12 5.19
N ILE A 251 -14.94 16.45 5.05
CA ILE A 251 -16.24 17.10 4.90
C ILE A 251 -16.48 18.08 6.07
N ASP A 252 -16.16 17.70 7.31
CA ASP A 252 -16.31 18.56 8.49
C ASP A 252 -15.43 19.83 8.45
N SER A 253 -14.29 19.79 7.76
CA SER A 253 -13.43 20.95 7.55
C SER A 253 -13.84 21.89 6.42
N LEU A 254 -14.79 21.49 5.56
CA LEU A 254 -15.27 22.32 4.45
C LEU A 254 -16.14 23.49 4.95
N GLN A 255 -15.97 24.64 4.30
CA GLN A 255 -16.74 25.87 4.53
C GLN A 255 -18.09 25.81 3.79
N ILE A 256 -19.02 25.00 4.29
CA ILE A 256 -20.31 24.71 3.65
C ILE A 256 -21.46 24.73 4.66
N SER A 257 -22.68 24.81 4.13
CA SER A 257 -23.91 24.73 4.94
C SER A 257 -24.09 23.34 5.58
N ASP A 258 -24.82 23.27 6.69
CA ASP A 258 -25.13 21.99 7.35
C ASP A 258 -25.93 21.04 6.45
N ALA A 259 -26.75 21.60 5.54
CA ALA A 259 -27.50 20.81 4.58
C ALA A 259 -26.57 20.13 3.57
N ALA A 260 -25.63 20.88 2.98
CA ALA A 260 -24.61 20.35 2.09
C ALA A 260 -23.72 19.31 2.79
N ARG A 261 -23.30 19.59 4.03
CA ARG A 261 -22.49 18.68 4.86
C ARG A 261 -23.16 17.33 5.07
N ARG A 262 -24.46 17.33 5.43
CA ARG A 262 -25.25 16.09 5.58
C ARG A 262 -25.40 15.35 4.25
N ALA A 263 -25.63 16.07 3.16
CA ALA A 263 -25.75 15.48 1.83
C ALA A 263 -24.45 14.80 1.39
N LEU A 264 -23.29 15.45 1.54
CA LEU A 264 -21.98 14.85 1.24
C LEU A 264 -21.70 13.60 2.08
N LYS A 265 -21.97 13.65 3.39
CA LYS A 265 -21.80 12.48 4.26
C LYS A 265 -22.71 11.32 3.85
N SER A 266 -23.92 11.62 3.37
CA SER A 266 -24.84 10.61 2.84
C SER A 266 -24.32 9.99 1.54
N GLU A 267 -23.78 10.78 0.62
CA GLU A 267 -23.17 10.30 -0.63
C GLU A 267 -21.96 9.41 -0.34
N VAL A 268 -21.03 9.85 0.52
CA VAL A 268 -19.87 9.06 0.95
C VAL A 268 -20.31 7.77 1.64
N SER A 269 -21.37 7.80 2.45
CA SER A 269 -21.91 6.60 3.09
C SER A 269 -22.53 5.61 2.10
N GLY A 270 -23.05 6.10 0.98
CA GLY A 270 -23.64 5.31 -0.09
C GLY A 270 -22.62 4.72 -1.07
N LEU A 271 -21.35 5.15 -1.03
CA LEU A 271 -20.29 4.54 -1.82
C LEU A 271 -20.01 3.11 -1.34
N ALA A 272 -20.30 2.14 -2.20
CA ALA A 272 -20.04 0.74 -1.96
C ALA A 272 -18.82 0.28 -2.75
N PHE A 273 -17.86 -0.33 -2.06
CA PHE A 273 -16.69 -0.99 -2.65
C PHE A 273 -16.78 -2.48 -2.35
N PRO A 274 -17.61 -3.23 -3.12
CA PRO A 274 -17.85 -4.61 -2.79
C PRO A 274 -16.56 -5.43 -2.93
N ILE A 275 -16.18 -6.11 -1.85
CA ILE A 275 -14.98 -6.96 -1.79
C ILE A 275 -15.32 -8.29 -2.46
N ASN A 276 -15.22 -8.32 -3.79
CA ASN A 276 -15.40 -9.51 -4.61
C ASN A 276 -14.33 -9.55 -5.72
N ARG A 277 -14.38 -10.56 -6.58
CA ARG A 277 -13.46 -10.74 -7.73
C ARG A 277 -13.25 -9.51 -8.63
N HIS A 278 -14.20 -8.58 -8.70
CA HIS A 278 -14.10 -7.38 -9.53
C HIS A 278 -13.46 -6.20 -8.77
N HIS A 279 -13.12 -6.36 -7.50
CA HIS A 279 -12.44 -5.33 -6.74
C HIS A 279 -11.06 -5.04 -7.37
N PRO A 280 -10.70 -3.78 -7.66
CA PRO A 280 -9.49 -3.45 -8.42
C PRO A 280 -8.19 -4.07 -7.86
N LEU A 281 -8.07 -4.13 -6.54
CA LEU A 281 -6.92 -4.72 -5.87
C LEU A 281 -6.86 -6.25 -5.93
N VAL A 282 -8.01 -6.94 -6.07
CA VAL A 282 -8.04 -8.41 -6.10
C VAL A 282 -7.26 -8.95 -7.31
N ALA A 283 -7.28 -8.25 -8.45
CA ALA A 283 -6.48 -8.65 -9.61
C ALA A 283 -4.97 -8.65 -9.32
N ASN A 284 -4.47 -7.69 -8.53
CA ASN A 284 -3.07 -7.64 -8.11
C ASN A 284 -2.75 -8.73 -7.08
N ILE A 285 -3.65 -8.98 -6.12
CA ILE A 285 -3.53 -10.07 -5.13
C ILE A 285 -3.45 -11.44 -5.84
N VAL A 286 -4.34 -11.69 -6.80
CA VAL A 286 -4.36 -12.95 -7.56
C VAL A 286 -3.09 -13.11 -8.40
N ARG A 287 -2.58 -12.02 -8.99
CA ARG A 287 -1.28 -12.04 -9.70
C ARG A 287 -0.14 -12.41 -8.76
N PHE A 288 -0.11 -11.84 -7.55
CA PHE A 288 0.85 -12.20 -6.53
C PHE A 288 0.77 -13.69 -6.20
N PHE A 289 -0.42 -14.23 -5.91
CA PHE A 289 -0.58 -15.66 -5.58
C PHE A 289 -0.08 -16.60 -6.67
N ARG A 290 -0.20 -16.21 -7.95
CA ARG A 290 0.40 -16.96 -9.07
C ARG A 290 1.93 -16.87 -9.05
N SER A 291 2.47 -15.66 -8.90
CA SER A 291 3.93 -15.44 -8.94
C SER A 291 4.69 -16.05 -7.77
N SER A 292 4.02 -16.24 -6.62
CA SER A 292 4.59 -16.81 -5.39
C SER A 292 4.35 -18.32 -5.23
N SER A 293 3.73 -18.99 -6.22
CA SER A 293 3.34 -20.42 -6.17
C SER A 293 2.28 -20.78 -5.12
N LEU A 294 1.62 -19.81 -4.49
CA LEU A 294 0.52 -20.07 -3.55
C LEU A 294 -0.67 -20.74 -4.26
N LEU A 295 -1.05 -20.27 -5.46
CA LEU A 295 -2.16 -20.88 -6.23
C LEU A 295 -1.86 -22.27 -6.76
N ASP A 296 -0.62 -22.76 -6.72
CA ASP A 296 -0.30 -24.13 -7.15
C ASP A 296 -0.88 -25.17 -6.16
N SER A 297 -1.25 -24.74 -4.96
CA SER A 297 -1.82 -25.60 -3.91
C SER A 297 -3.36 -25.60 -3.94
N PRO A 298 -4.03 -26.76 -4.04
CA PRO A 298 -5.49 -26.84 -4.09
C PRO A 298 -6.18 -26.16 -2.90
N CYS A 299 -5.63 -26.27 -1.69
CA CYS A 299 -6.20 -25.64 -0.50
C CYS A 299 -6.32 -24.11 -0.61
N VAL A 300 -5.40 -23.45 -1.33
CA VAL A 300 -5.43 -22.01 -1.58
C VAL A 300 -6.49 -21.67 -2.64
N GLN A 301 -6.61 -22.51 -3.68
CA GLN A 301 -7.66 -22.33 -4.71
C GLN A 301 -9.05 -22.46 -4.10
N ASP A 302 -9.25 -23.46 -3.25
CA ASP A 302 -10.53 -23.72 -2.57
C ASP A 302 -10.88 -22.59 -1.59
N ALA A 303 -9.92 -22.15 -0.76
CA ALA A 303 -10.16 -21.07 0.20
C ALA A 303 -10.44 -19.72 -0.46
N LEU A 304 -9.95 -19.49 -1.69
CA LEU A 304 -10.07 -18.22 -2.40
C LEU A 304 -11.03 -18.29 -3.59
N SER A 305 -11.92 -19.29 -3.66
CA SER A 305 -12.83 -19.50 -4.79
C SER A 305 -13.62 -18.24 -5.17
N ASP A 306 -14.04 -17.47 -4.16
CA ASP A 306 -14.85 -16.26 -4.32
C ASP A 306 -14.09 -15.09 -4.99
N TYR A 307 -12.75 -15.19 -5.06
CA TYR A 307 -11.86 -14.18 -5.64
C TYR A 307 -11.24 -14.59 -6.99
N LEU A 308 -11.30 -15.87 -7.38
CA LEU A 308 -10.50 -16.42 -8.49
C LEU A 308 -11.22 -16.55 -9.84
N VAL A 309 -12.54 -16.79 -9.82
CA VAL A 309 -13.37 -17.06 -11.03
C VAL A 309 -14.01 -15.78 -11.50
#